data_AF-A0A9D7Q1U0-F1
#
_entry.id   AF-A0A9D7Q1U0-F1
#
_cell.length_a   1.000
_cell.length_b   1.000
_cell.length_c   1.000
_cell.angle_alpha   90.00
_cell.angle_beta   90.00
_cell.angle_gamma   90.00
#
_symmetry.space_group_name_H-M   'P 1'
#
loop_
_entity.id
_entity.type
_entity.pdbx_description
1 polymer ?
#
loop_
_entity_poly.entity_id
_entity_poly.type
_entity_poly.pdbx_seq_one_letter_code
_entity_poly.pdbx_strand_id
1 'polypeptide(L)'
;MKNRFMFKAVFIILLIFSVTISAQEKELKAGPTQYKGGNPDFYIFPGRAALIVYSSLNNLYFECTTDSIIGPVYEVEEKRYTILFDTHPQVIEVKCPGYKSAIITTPALQPSDVVPYSVEPKLGENDPGMITVQFTVTPTDADFFVDFKKVDPTIPLKLSPGNHKIKIVKEGHPTFKQEIFVDESHYQFVFRLE
;
A
#
# COMPACT_ATOMS: atom_id res chain seq x y z
N MET A 1 -21.72 -52.95 -42.62
CA MET A 1 -20.34 -52.57 -42.25
C MET A 1 -20.31 -51.07 -41.96
N LYS A 2 -20.42 -50.68 -40.68
CA LYS A 2 -20.48 -49.28 -40.25
C LYS A 2 -19.64 -49.14 -38.99
N ASN A 3 -18.96 -48.00 -38.86
CA ASN A 3 -18.23 -47.49 -37.69
C ASN A 3 -16.73 -47.81 -37.62
N ARG A 4 -15.95 -47.02 -38.38
CA ARG A 4 -14.53 -46.75 -38.11
C ARG A 4 -14.27 -45.24 -38.27
N PHE A 5 -14.89 -44.38 -37.46
CA PHE A 5 -14.55 -42.94 -37.46
C PHE A 5 -15.11 -42.24 -36.21
N MET A 6 -14.62 -42.56 -35.01
CA MET A 6 -14.97 -41.75 -33.83
C MET A 6 -14.05 -41.92 -32.62
N PHE A 7 -12.72 -41.95 -32.81
CA PHE A 7 -11.81 -42.06 -31.65
C PHE A 7 -10.53 -41.22 -31.71
N LYS A 8 -10.43 -40.24 -32.63
CA LYS A 8 -9.25 -39.37 -32.73
C LYS A 8 -9.51 -37.87 -32.52
N ALA A 9 -10.75 -37.44 -32.32
CA ALA A 9 -11.10 -36.02 -32.18
C ALA A 9 -11.27 -35.53 -30.73
N VAL A 10 -11.31 -36.43 -29.74
CA VAL A 10 -11.62 -36.04 -28.33
C VAL A 10 -10.36 -35.85 -27.47
N PHE A 11 -9.18 -36.28 -27.94
CA PHE A 11 -7.94 -36.18 -27.17
C PHE A 11 -7.13 -34.89 -27.41
N ILE A 12 -7.56 -34.03 -28.35
CA ILE A 12 -6.84 -32.80 -28.72
C ILE A 12 -7.54 -31.53 -28.18
N ILE A 13 -8.77 -31.64 -27.66
CA ILE A 13 -9.51 -30.48 -27.09
C ILE A 13 -9.26 -30.32 -25.57
N LEU A 14 -8.54 -31.25 -24.93
CA LEU A 14 -8.19 -31.18 -23.50
C LEU A 14 -6.73 -30.77 -23.24
N LEU A 15 -6.01 -30.34 -24.27
CA LEU A 15 -4.60 -29.94 -24.19
C LEU A 15 -4.34 -28.47 -24.55
N ILE A 16 -5.41 -27.65 -24.69
CA ILE A 16 -5.32 -26.23 -25.09
C ILE A 16 -5.86 -25.27 -24.01
N PHE A 17 -5.92 -25.69 -22.73
CA PHE A 17 -6.22 -24.75 -21.62
C PHE A 17 -5.39 -24.99 -20.37
N SER A 18 -4.18 -25.51 -20.54
CA SER A 18 -3.15 -25.47 -19.50
C SER A 18 -1.89 -24.81 -20.01
N VAL A 19 -2.04 -23.72 -20.78
CA VAL A 19 -1.06 -22.64 -20.65
C VAL A 19 -1.35 -22.05 -19.28
N THR A 20 -0.72 -22.63 -18.26
CA THR A 20 -0.45 -21.91 -17.02
C THR A 20 0.37 -20.70 -17.45
N ILE A 21 -0.32 -19.60 -17.76
CA ILE A 21 0.27 -18.28 -17.67
C ILE A 21 0.70 -18.23 -16.22
N SER A 22 1.98 -18.48 -15.98
CA SER A 22 2.63 -18.06 -14.74
C SER A 22 2.53 -16.54 -14.79
N ALA A 23 1.38 -16.02 -14.35
CA ALA A 23 1.24 -14.61 -14.06
C ALA A 23 2.26 -14.40 -12.96
N GLN A 24 3.41 -13.80 -13.32
CA GLN A 24 4.42 -13.44 -12.35
C GLN A 24 3.71 -12.61 -11.29
N GLU A 25 3.55 -13.19 -10.10
CA GLU A 25 2.80 -12.56 -9.02
C GLU A 25 3.42 -11.18 -8.74
N LYS A 26 2.57 -10.16 -8.70
CA LYS A 26 2.99 -8.78 -8.41
C LYS A 26 3.54 -8.73 -6.99
N GLU A 27 4.52 -7.89 -6.73
CA GLU A 27 5.09 -7.75 -5.38
C GLU A 27 4.35 -6.66 -4.60
N LEU A 28 4.16 -6.89 -3.30
CA LEU A 28 3.78 -5.84 -2.35
C LEU A 28 5.04 -5.17 -1.78
N LYS A 29 4.92 -3.88 -1.47
CA LYS A 29 5.88 -3.11 -0.69
C LYS A 29 5.19 -2.66 0.60
N ALA A 30 5.72 -3.08 1.73
CA ALA A 30 5.31 -2.59 3.04
C ALA A 30 6.38 -1.65 3.63
N GLY A 31 5.96 -0.59 4.30
CA GLY A 31 6.88 0.28 5.03
C GLY A 31 6.18 1.19 6.04
N PRO A 32 6.92 1.67 7.06
CA PRO A 32 6.36 2.60 8.05
C PRO A 32 5.97 3.93 7.39
N THR A 33 4.92 4.56 7.91
CA THR A 33 4.45 5.88 7.45
C THR A 33 4.20 6.82 8.63
N GLN A 34 4.23 8.13 8.41
CA GLN A 34 3.83 9.14 9.39
C GLN A 34 2.36 9.52 9.27
N TYR A 35 1.62 8.93 8.33
CA TYR A 35 0.19 9.17 8.20
C TYR A 35 -0.53 8.72 9.47
N LYS A 36 -1.22 9.65 10.12
CA LYS A 36 -1.92 9.45 11.40
C LYS A 36 -3.42 9.42 11.14
N GLY A 37 -4.07 8.39 11.67
CA GLY A 37 -5.49 8.14 11.51
C GLY A 37 -5.85 6.87 12.26
N GLY A 38 -7.09 6.80 12.73
CA GLY A 38 -7.64 5.65 13.45
C GLY A 38 -7.47 5.74 14.95
N ASN A 39 -8.49 5.29 15.67
CA ASN A 39 -8.48 5.21 17.12
C ASN A 39 -8.82 3.77 17.51
N PRO A 40 -7.82 2.87 17.57
CA PRO A 40 -8.05 1.48 17.95
C PRO A 40 -8.71 1.41 19.32
N ASP A 41 -9.70 0.55 19.46
CA ASP A 41 -10.39 0.37 20.73
C ASP A 41 -9.55 -0.49 21.69
N PHE A 42 -8.68 0.18 22.44
CA PHE A 42 -7.90 -0.45 23.50
C PHE A 42 -8.69 -0.63 24.80
N TYR A 43 -9.90 -0.09 24.93
CA TYR A 43 -10.70 -0.28 26.14
C TYR A 43 -11.08 -1.75 26.32
N ILE A 44 -11.47 -2.40 25.22
CA ILE A 44 -11.79 -3.84 25.20
C ILE A 44 -10.51 -4.69 25.20
N PHE A 45 -9.40 -4.15 24.69
CA PHE A 45 -8.13 -4.86 24.51
C PHE A 45 -6.92 -4.12 25.12
N PRO A 46 -6.88 -3.88 26.44
CA PRO A 46 -5.93 -2.95 27.05
C PRO A 46 -4.47 -3.43 27.05
N GLY A 47 -4.23 -4.73 26.85
CA GLY A 47 -2.90 -5.32 26.78
C GLY A 47 -2.32 -5.41 25.36
N ARG A 48 -3.04 -4.94 24.34
CA ARG A 48 -2.67 -5.11 22.93
C ARG A 48 -1.99 -3.85 22.39
N ALA A 49 -1.20 -4.03 21.33
CA ALA A 49 -0.78 -2.95 20.44
C ALA A 49 -1.65 -2.99 19.17
N ALA A 50 -1.59 -1.92 18.37
CA ALA A 50 -2.29 -1.82 17.09
C ALA A 50 -1.32 -1.60 15.92
N LEU A 51 -1.58 -2.29 14.81
CA LEU A 51 -0.98 -2.01 13.51
C LEU A 51 -2.08 -1.37 12.68
N ILE A 52 -1.81 -0.17 12.20
CA ILE A 52 -2.70 0.53 11.26
C ILE A 52 -2.05 0.47 9.89
N VAL A 53 -2.72 -0.18 8.94
CA VAL A 53 -2.23 -0.34 7.57
C VAL A 53 -3.07 0.49 6.61
N TYR A 54 -2.44 1.42 5.91
CA TYR A 54 -3.02 2.17 4.81
C TYR A 54 -2.69 1.51 3.49
N SER A 55 -3.67 1.37 2.61
CA SER A 55 -3.46 0.74 1.31
C SER A 55 -4.45 1.20 0.26
N SER A 56 -3.98 1.45 -0.96
CA SER A 56 -4.87 1.58 -2.13
C SER A 56 -5.54 0.25 -2.51
N LEU A 57 -5.04 -0.88 -1.97
CA LEU A 57 -5.56 -2.21 -2.23
C LEU A 57 -6.75 -2.57 -1.33
N ASN A 58 -7.71 -3.26 -1.95
CA ASN A 58 -8.80 -3.91 -1.26
C ASN A 58 -8.43 -5.36 -0.93
N ASN A 59 -9.08 -5.93 0.09
CA ASN A 59 -8.95 -7.34 0.48
C ASN A 59 -7.54 -7.74 0.97
N LEU A 60 -6.86 -6.83 1.67
CA LEU A 60 -5.70 -7.24 2.47
C LEU A 60 -6.16 -8.14 3.61
N TYR A 61 -5.40 -9.19 3.86
CA TYR A 61 -5.55 -10.01 5.05
C TYR A 61 -4.18 -10.28 5.69
N PHE A 62 -4.22 -10.57 6.98
CA PHE A 62 -3.04 -10.53 7.83
C PHE A 62 -2.95 -11.84 8.60
N GLU A 63 -1.78 -12.44 8.56
CA GLU A 63 -1.43 -13.61 9.36
C GLU A 63 -0.23 -13.25 10.23
N CYS A 64 -0.12 -13.89 11.39
CA CYS A 64 0.99 -13.66 12.29
C CYS A 64 1.56 -14.98 12.80
N THR A 65 2.87 -15.02 13.04
CA THR A 65 3.57 -16.20 13.56
C THR A 65 3.08 -16.70 14.93
N THR A 66 2.33 -15.88 15.66
CA THR A 66 1.84 -16.17 17.02
C THR A 66 0.33 -16.43 17.10
N ASP A 67 -0.38 -16.36 15.97
CA ASP A 67 -1.85 -16.38 15.92
C ASP A 67 -2.54 -15.34 16.84
N SER A 68 -1.82 -14.27 17.22
CA SER A 68 -2.28 -13.25 18.20
C SER A 68 -3.16 -12.14 17.61
N ILE A 69 -3.45 -12.20 16.31
CA ILE A 69 -4.20 -11.16 15.61
C ILE A 69 -5.69 -11.20 16.01
N ILE A 70 -6.19 -10.05 16.45
CA ILE A 70 -7.62 -9.79 16.65
C ILE A 70 -8.07 -8.79 15.58
N GLY A 71 -8.86 -9.29 14.61
CA GLY A 71 -9.33 -8.52 13.47
C GLY A 71 -8.25 -8.26 12.41
N PRO A 72 -8.67 -8.11 11.16
CA PRO A 72 -8.60 -6.77 10.62
C PRO A 72 -10.00 -6.15 10.55
N VAL A 73 -10.13 -4.93 11.06
CA VAL A 73 -11.29 -4.09 10.74
C VAL A 73 -10.89 -3.23 9.55
N TYR A 74 -11.52 -3.47 8.40
CA TYR A 74 -11.32 -2.66 7.20
C TYR A 74 -12.32 -1.51 7.15
N GLU A 75 -11.82 -0.28 7.11
CA GLU A 75 -12.61 0.94 7.04
C GLU A 75 -12.51 1.50 5.62
N VAL A 76 -13.59 1.33 4.84
CA VAL A 76 -13.65 1.61 3.41
C VAL A 76 -13.34 3.07 3.09
N GLU A 77 -13.93 4.01 3.84
CA GLU A 77 -13.76 5.45 3.59
C GLU A 77 -12.32 5.93 3.82
N GLU A 78 -11.60 5.28 4.75
CA GLU A 78 -10.23 5.66 5.11
C GLU A 78 -9.16 4.75 4.48
N LYS A 79 -9.56 3.76 3.67
CA LYS A 79 -8.67 2.77 3.05
C LYS A 79 -7.66 2.19 4.04
N ARG A 80 -8.16 1.88 5.23
CA ARG A 80 -7.37 1.55 6.42
C ARG A 80 -7.78 0.19 6.96
N TYR A 81 -6.80 -0.57 7.42
CA TYR A 81 -6.98 -1.81 8.17
C TYR A 81 -6.43 -1.62 9.58
N THR A 82 -7.24 -1.87 10.59
CA THR A 82 -6.83 -1.86 11.99
C THR A 82 -6.70 -3.28 12.51
N ILE A 83 -5.52 -3.62 13.03
CA ILE A 83 -5.16 -4.96 13.51
C ILE A 83 -4.67 -4.82 14.96
N LEU A 84 -5.29 -5.54 15.89
CA LEU A 84 -4.82 -5.61 17.28
C LEU A 84 -4.00 -6.89 17.48
N PHE A 85 -2.89 -6.81 18.21
CA PHE A 85 -1.96 -7.93 18.36
C PHE A 85 -1.19 -7.87 19.70
N ASP A 86 -0.54 -8.97 20.08
CA ASP A 86 0.25 -9.04 21.33
C ASP A 86 1.55 -8.25 21.26
N THR A 87 1.97 -7.63 22.35
CA THR A 87 3.09 -6.67 22.38
C THR A 87 4.50 -7.27 22.19
N HIS A 88 4.60 -8.58 21.96
CA HIS A 88 5.88 -9.26 21.74
C HIS A 88 6.41 -9.03 20.32
N PRO A 89 7.74 -9.13 20.09
CA PRO A 89 8.29 -9.10 18.74
C PRO A 89 7.70 -10.24 17.90
N GLN A 90 7.25 -9.92 16.68
CA GLN A 90 6.66 -10.92 15.79
C GLN A 90 6.70 -10.47 14.33
N VAL A 91 6.34 -11.41 13.47
CA VAL A 91 6.21 -11.20 12.04
C VAL A 91 4.73 -11.24 11.68
N ILE A 92 4.28 -10.19 11.00
CA ILE A 92 2.95 -10.09 10.40
C ILE A 92 3.14 -10.22 8.89
N GLU A 93 2.59 -11.28 8.32
CA GLU A 93 2.51 -11.48 6.88
C GLU A 93 1.26 -10.79 6.34
N VAL A 94 1.46 -9.87 5.39
CA VAL A 94 0.39 -9.16 4.69
C VAL A 94 0.18 -9.82 3.35
N LYS A 95 -1.04 -10.28 3.10
CA LYS A 95 -1.40 -11.01 1.89
C LYS A 95 -2.50 -10.26 1.12
N CYS A 96 -2.44 -10.37 -0.21
CA CYS A 96 -3.43 -9.83 -1.13
C CYS A 96 -3.56 -10.80 -2.31
N PRO A 97 -4.77 -11.22 -2.71
CA PRO A 97 -4.94 -12.10 -3.88
C PRO A 97 -4.25 -11.53 -5.14
N GLY A 98 -3.44 -12.35 -5.81
CA GLY A 98 -2.69 -11.96 -7.00
C GLY A 98 -1.34 -11.28 -6.74
N TYR A 99 -0.92 -11.18 -5.47
CA TYR A 99 0.36 -10.61 -5.07
C TYR A 99 1.16 -11.59 -4.20
N LYS A 100 2.48 -11.52 -4.31
CA LYS A 100 3.40 -12.06 -3.31
C LYS A 100 3.21 -11.28 -2.00
N SER A 101 3.22 -12.00 -0.89
CA SER A 101 3.05 -11.41 0.43
C SER A 101 4.17 -10.41 0.77
N ALA A 102 3.81 -9.41 1.58
CA ALA A 102 4.76 -8.53 2.24
C ALA A 102 4.91 -8.93 3.71
N ILE A 103 6.06 -8.59 4.29
CA ILE A 103 6.38 -8.89 5.67
C ILE A 103 6.52 -7.58 6.46
N ILE A 104 5.84 -7.50 7.60
CA ILE A 104 6.00 -6.46 8.61
C ILE A 104 6.56 -7.11 9.87
N THR A 105 7.73 -6.65 10.32
CA THR A 105 8.31 -7.07 11.58
C THR A 105 8.02 -6.03 12.64
N THR A 106 7.37 -6.41 13.73
CA THR A 106 7.12 -5.52 14.86
C THR A 106 8.14 -5.80 15.96
N PRO A 107 8.72 -4.75 16.59
CA PRO A 107 9.55 -4.92 17.78
C PRO A 107 8.67 -5.26 18.99
N ALA A 108 9.29 -5.38 20.16
CA ALA A 108 8.53 -5.34 21.41
C ALA A 108 7.90 -3.95 21.55
N LEU A 109 6.59 -3.92 21.79
CA LEU A 109 5.80 -2.70 21.93
C LEU A 109 5.27 -2.57 23.36
N GLN A 110 4.78 -1.39 23.71
CA GLN A 110 3.98 -1.20 24.91
C GLN A 110 2.50 -1.39 24.61
N PRO A 111 1.68 -1.76 25.60
CA PRO A 111 0.23 -1.76 25.43
C PRO A 111 -0.27 -0.39 24.95
N SER A 112 -1.23 -0.39 24.04
CA SER A 112 -1.77 0.79 23.36
C SER A 112 -0.83 1.50 22.38
N ASP A 113 0.38 0.97 22.13
CA ASP A 113 1.20 1.48 21.02
C ASP A 113 0.47 1.28 19.70
N VAL A 114 0.53 2.32 18.85
CA VAL A 114 -0.04 2.29 17.49
C VAL A 114 1.10 2.46 16.50
N VAL A 115 1.25 1.49 15.60
CA VAL A 115 2.29 1.49 14.59
C VAL A 115 1.65 1.67 13.21
N PRO A 116 1.87 2.81 12.53
CA PRO A 116 1.35 3.05 11.18
C PRO A 116 2.26 2.48 10.09
N TYR A 117 1.66 1.78 9.12
CA TYR A 117 2.30 1.22 7.94
C TYR A 117 1.51 1.52 6.67
N SER A 118 2.22 1.52 5.54
CA SER A 118 1.64 1.54 4.20
C SER A 118 1.98 0.24 3.50
N VAL A 119 1.01 -0.36 2.82
CA VAL A 119 1.19 -1.56 2.01
C VAL A 119 0.63 -1.30 0.63
N GLU A 120 1.48 -1.36 -0.40
CA GLU A 120 1.09 -0.99 -1.76
C GLU A 120 1.72 -1.92 -2.80
N PRO A 121 1.18 -1.96 -4.03
CA PRO A 121 1.86 -2.58 -5.16
C PRO A 121 3.26 -1.99 -5.34
N LYS A 122 4.26 -2.85 -5.50
CA LYS A 122 5.58 -2.46 -5.95
C LYS A 122 5.54 -2.23 -7.46
N LEU A 123 5.38 -0.98 -7.86
CA LEU A 123 5.29 -0.58 -9.26
C LEU A 123 6.64 -0.13 -9.83
N GLY A 124 6.90 -0.44 -11.10
CA GLY A 124 8.01 0.11 -11.87
C GLY A 124 7.65 1.45 -12.54
N GLU A 125 8.64 2.24 -12.95
CA GLU A 125 8.45 3.61 -13.49
C GLU A 125 7.44 3.72 -14.65
N ASN A 126 7.22 2.64 -15.40
CA ASN A 126 6.30 2.59 -16.54
C ASN A 126 5.08 1.68 -16.31
N ASP A 127 4.82 1.30 -15.06
CA ASP A 127 3.67 0.44 -14.74
C ASP A 127 2.35 1.19 -15.01
N PRO A 128 1.34 0.55 -15.63
CA PRO A 128 0.04 1.18 -15.88
C PRO A 128 -0.72 1.54 -14.59
N GLY A 129 -0.35 0.98 -13.44
CA GLY A 129 -0.90 1.35 -12.13
C GLY A 129 -0.33 2.65 -11.55
N MET A 130 0.59 3.33 -12.25
CA MET A 130 1.09 4.64 -11.83
C MET A 130 -0.01 5.72 -11.95
N ILE A 131 -0.10 6.57 -10.94
CA ILE A 131 -1.08 7.65 -10.84
C ILE A 131 -0.43 8.96 -11.30
N THR A 132 -1.12 9.69 -12.17
CA THR A 132 -0.67 11.02 -12.60
C THR A 132 -1.12 12.06 -11.59
N VAL A 133 -0.17 12.60 -10.82
CA VAL A 133 -0.40 13.53 -9.72
C VAL A 133 -0.12 14.96 -10.15
N GLN A 134 -0.98 15.88 -9.71
CA GLN A 134 -0.83 17.33 -9.94
C GLN A 134 -0.53 18.04 -8.64
N PHE A 135 0.46 18.94 -8.69
CA PHE A 135 0.86 19.76 -7.56
C PHE A 135 0.60 21.23 -7.85
N THR A 136 0.19 21.98 -6.84
CA THR A 136 0.16 23.45 -6.87
C THR A 136 0.92 23.96 -5.67
N VAL A 137 1.99 24.72 -5.91
CA VAL A 137 2.86 25.23 -4.85
C VAL A 137 2.91 26.74 -4.90
N THR A 138 2.73 27.39 -3.75
CA THR A 138 2.88 28.83 -3.59
C THR A 138 3.89 29.13 -2.48
N PRO A 139 4.95 29.92 -2.75
CA PRO A 139 5.27 30.59 -4.02
C PRO A 139 5.78 29.62 -5.10
N THR A 140 5.64 30.00 -6.38
CA THR A 140 5.95 29.13 -7.53
C THR A 140 7.44 28.92 -7.79
N ASP A 141 8.30 29.74 -7.17
CA ASP A 141 9.77 29.66 -7.27
C ASP A 141 10.41 28.86 -6.11
N ALA A 142 9.60 28.11 -5.36
CA ALA A 142 10.07 27.22 -4.31
C ALA A 142 10.68 25.94 -4.89
N ASP A 143 11.75 25.46 -4.26
CA ASP A 143 12.33 24.15 -4.56
C ASP A 143 11.43 23.05 -4.01
N PHE A 144 10.84 22.27 -4.92
CA PHE A 144 9.91 21.19 -4.59
C PHE A 144 10.56 19.81 -4.76
N PHE A 145 10.37 18.95 -3.75
CA PHE A 145 10.91 17.61 -3.75
C PHE A 145 9.81 16.59 -3.42
N VAL A 146 9.79 15.50 -4.19
CA VAL A 146 8.97 14.31 -3.94
C VAL A 146 9.91 13.11 -3.77
N ASP A 147 9.78 12.38 -2.67
CA ASP A 147 10.65 11.25 -2.30
C ASP A 147 12.14 11.57 -2.43
N PHE A 148 12.51 12.74 -1.90
CA PHE A 148 13.89 13.26 -1.89
C PHE A 148 14.46 13.65 -3.28
N LYS A 149 13.69 13.51 -4.36
CA LYS A 149 14.07 13.95 -5.70
C LYS A 149 13.49 15.34 -5.98
N LYS A 150 14.31 16.26 -6.48
CA LYS A 150 13.86 17.60 -6.92
C LYS A 150 13.03 17.44 -8.19
N VAL A 151 11.85 18.04 -8.22
CA VAL A 151 10.91 17.97 -9.34
C VAL A 151 10.29 19.33 -9.60
N ASP A 152 9.79 19.54 -10.82
CA ASP A 152 9.04 20.73 -11.18
C ASP A 152 7.54 20.51 -10.84
N PRO A 153 6.96 21.26 -9.89
CA PRO A 153 5.57 21.06 -9.49
C PRO A 153 4.56 21.49 -10.57
N THR A 154 4.99 22.22 -11.61
CA THR A 154 4.12 22.62 -12.74
C THR A 154 3.88 21.50 -13.75
N ILE A 155 4.68 20.44 -13.69
CA ILE A 155 4.59 19.28 -14.57
C ILE A 155 3.91 18.14 -13.81
N PRO A 156 2.84 17.51 -14.36
CA PRO A 156 2.24 16.34 -13.75
C PRO A 156 3.27 15.22 -13.56
N LEU A 157 3.30 14.64 -12.36
CA LEU A 157 4.27 13.63 -11.97
C LEU A 157 3.58 12.27 -11.83
N LYS A 158 4.17 11.22 -12.41
CA LYS A 158 3.71 9.85 -12.18
C LYS A 158 4.27 9.32 -10.87
N LEU A 159 3.38 8.92 -9.96
CA LEU A 159 3.71 8.34 -8.66
C LEU A 159 3.01 7.01 -8.50
N SER A 160 3.64 6.09 -7.77
CA SER A 160 2.96 4.88 -7.31
C SER A 160 1.81 5.27 -6.36
N PRO A 161 0.76 4.45 -6.20
CA PRO A 161 -0.15 4.65 -5.09
C PRO A 161 0.59 4.49 -3.75
N GLY A 162 0.08 5.15 -2.71
CA GLY A 162 0.62 5.10 -1.36
C GLY A 162 1.23 6.39 -0.88
N ASN A 163 2.07 6.27 0.15
CA ASN A 163 2.67 7.42 0.78
C ASN A 163 3.89 7.97 0.05
N HIS A 164 3.93 9.29 -0.10
CA HIS A 164 5.02 10.05 -0.71
C HIS A 164 5.48 11.19 0.19
N LYS A 165 6.80 11.40 0.27
CA LYS A 165 7.39 12.44 1.09
C LYS A 165 7.56 13.73 0.30
N ILE A 166 6.92 14.79 0.78
CA ILE A 166 7.01 16.13 0.22
C ILE A 166 7.98 16.95 1.07
N LYS A 167 8.88 17.67 0.39
CA LYS A 167 9.71 18.70 1.00
C LYS A 167 9.69 19.93 0.10
N ILE A 168 9.45 21.10 0.69
CA ILE A 168 9.44 22.37 -0.03
C ILE A 168 10.42 23.31 0.66
N VAL A 169 11.31 23.92 -0.11
CA VAL A 169 12.32 24.85 0.39
C VAL A 169 12.22 26.16 -0.38
N LYS A 170 12.10 27.26 0.34
CA LYS A 170 12.10 28.60 -0.25
C LYS A 170 12.87 29.54 0.67
N GLU A 171 13.73 30.37 0.10
CA GLU A 171 14.45 31.39 0.84
C GLU A 171 13.46 32.34 1.55
N GLY A 172 13.71 32.62 2.82
CA GLY A 172 12.82 33.44 3.66
C GLY A 172 11.66 32.67 4.28
N HIS A 173 11.44 31.39 3.94
CA HIS A 173 10.41 30.54 4.54
C HIS A 173 11.01 29.35 5.31
N PRO A 174 10.35 28.88 6.38
CA PRO A 174 10.70 27.60 7.00
C PRO A 174 10.61 26.44 6.01
N THR A 175 11.49 25.44 6.15
CA THR A 175 11.40 24.22 5.33
C THR A 175 10.11 23.47 5.66
N PHE A 176 9.26 23.31 4.66
CA PHE A 176 8.03 22.53 4.78
C PHE A 176 8.31 21.05 4.50
N LYS A 177 7.74 20.17 5.33
CA LYS A 177 7.82 18.71 5.16
C LYS A 177 6.46 18.11 5.48
N GLN A 178 5.95 17.28 4.59
CA GLN A 178 4.68 16.57 4.77
C GLN A 178 4.74 15.21 4.08
N GLU A 179 4.00 14.23 4.60
CA GLU A 179 3.70 12.99 3.88
C GLU A 179 2.28 13.08 3.31
N ILE A 180 2.13 12.72 2.05
CA ILE A 180 0.85 12.65 1.36
C ILE A 180 0.53 11.21 1.00
N PHE A 181 -0.75 10.85 0.97
CA PHE A 181 -1.22 9.58 0.48
C PHE A 181 -1.83 9.76 -0.92
N VAL A 182 -1.27 9.07 -1.91
CA VAL A 182 -1.70 9.12 -3.31
C VAL A 182 -2.56 7.90 -3.62
N ASP A 183 -3.74 8.13 -4.16
CA ASP A 183 -4.59 7.08 -4.71
C ASP A 183 -5.46 7.62 -5.86
N GLU A 184 -6.32 6.78 -6.43
CA GLU A 184 -7.18 7.13 -7.56
C GLU A 184 -8.14 8.30 -7.27
N SER A 185 -8.45 8.57 -6.00
CA SER A 185 -9.29 9.69 -5.52
C SER A 185 -8.47 10.89 -5.02
N HIS A 186 -7.21 10.69 -4.66
CA HIS A 186 -6.32 11.66 -4.04
C HIS A 186 -5.06 11.84 -4.89
N TYR A 187 -5.19 12.59 -5.98
CA TYR A 187 -4.11 12.83 -6.96
C TYR A 187 -3.84 14.32 -7.22
N GLN A 188 -4.48 15.23 -6.47
CA GLN A 188 -4.25 16.67 -6.56
C GLN A 188 -3.91 17.22 -5.18
N PHE A 189 -2.79 17.96 -5.09
CA PHE A 189 -2.30 18.50 -3.82
C PHE A 189 -1.93 19.97 -3.96
N VAL A 190 -2.33 20.78 -2.97
CA VAL A 190 -2.06 22.21 -2.92
C VAL A 190 -1.25 22.53 -1.67
N PHE A 191 -0.12 23.21 -1.86
CA PHE A 191 0.77 23.65 -0.78
C PHE A 191 0.93 25.16 -0.83
N ARG A 192 0.76 25.80 0.33
CA ARG A 192 0.99 27.24 0.53
C ARG A 192 1.96 27.39 1.68
N LEU A 193 3.12 27.97 1.40
CA LEU A 193 4.07 28.33 2.45
C LEU A 193 3.59 29.60 3.13
N GLU A 194 3.51 29.56 4.46
CA GLU A 194 3.27 30.74 5.31
C GLU A 194 4.55 31.55 5.50
#